data_AF-A0A922N060-F1
#
_entry.id   AF-A0A922N060-F1
#
_cell.length_a   1.000
_cell.length_b   1.000
_cell.length_c   1.000
_cell.angle_alpha   90.00
_cell.angle_beta   90.00
_cell.angle_gamma   90.00
#
_symmetry.space_group_name_H-M   'P 1'
#
loop_
_entity.id
_entity.type
_entity.pdbx_description
1 polymer ?
#
loop_
_entity_poly.entity_id
_entity_poly.type
_entity_poly.pdbx_seq_one_letter_code
_entity_poly.pdbx_strand_id
1 'polypeptide(L)'
;MVWSGEGTGLLRLLCTTLLFTTMLVVRAQPLSCEGDEHCFEGYYCEPATNICQECLQCEDFNRQPPKLNSTECIKSLDKCGPCNEGYINIFRNSVKGKCVLPEFLEFGKGSHYRYVCLIAAAVGLAVVAMFVYVIKQTEVFRVVAYCKS
;
A
#
# COMPACT_ATOMS: atom_id res chain seq x y z
N MET A 1 26.70 -59.74 -1.51
CA MET A 1 25.40 -59.11 -1.26
C MET A 1 25.22 -58.92 0.24
N VAL A 2 25.51 -57.74 0.78
CA VAL A 2 24.87 -57.23 2.00
C VAL A 2 24.86 -55.71 1.85
N TRP A 3 23.70 -55.15 1.56
CA TRP A 3 23.40 -53.72 1.68
C TRP A 3 22.73 -53.53 3.04
N SER A 4 23.32 -52.71 3.92
CA SER A 4 22.70 -52.23 5.16
C SER A 4 23.63 -51.13 5.69
N GLY A 5 23.25 -49.92 6.06
CA GLY A 5 21.94 -49.36 6.35
C GLY A 5 22.14 -48.24 7.37
N GLU A 6 22.85 -47.17 7.02
CA GLU A 6 23.29 -46.14 7.98
C GLU A 6 22.85 -44.69 7.65
N GLY A 7 22.04 -44.48 6.61
CA GLY A 7 21.73 -43.14 6.10
C GLY A 7 20.46 -42.44 6.62
N THR A 8 19.60 -43.13 7.40
CA THR A 8 18.21 -42.64 7.65
C THR A 8 17.98 -42.03 9.03
N GLY A 9 18.91 -42.18 9.98
CA GLY A 9 18.79 -41.63 11.34
C GLY A 9 19.13 -40.15 11.44
N LEU A 10 20.24 -39.73 10.82
CA LEU A 10 20.75 -38.35 10.91
C LEU A 10 19.79 -37.33 10.25
N LEU A 11 19.20 -37.70 9.11
CA LEU A 11 18.28 -36.84 8.36
C LEU A 11 16.97 -36.57 9.12
N ARG A 12 16.48 -37.56 9.87
CA ARG A 12 15.28 -37.44 10.72
C ARG A 12 15.52 -36.58 11.96
N LEU A 13 16.73 -36.64 12.53
CA LEU A 13 17.16 -35.79 13.65
C LEU A 13 17.37 -34.34 13.23
N LEU A 14 17.91 -34.09 12.02
CA LEU A 14 18.09 -32.74 11.49
C LEU A 14 16.75 -32.07 11.12
N CYS A 15 15.78 -32.81 10.59
CA CYS A 15 14.45 -32.26 10.30
C CYS A 15 13.65 -31.91 11.56
N THR A 16 13.81 -32.66 12.65
CA THR A 16 13.07 -32.41 13.89
C THR A 16 13.64 -31.24 14.69
N THR A 17 14.96 -31.01 14.64
CA THR A 17 15.57 -29.83 15.28
C THR A 17 15.33 -28.52 14.51
N LEU A 18 15.26 -28.57 13.17
CA LEU A 18 14.89 -27.42 12.33
C LEU A 18 13.42 -26.99 12.49
N LEU A 19 12.52 -27.91 12.84
CA LEU A 19 11.11 -27.60 13.14
C LEU A 19 10.91 -26.97 14.54
N PHE A 20 11.85 -27.17 15.48
CA PHE A 20 11.75 -26.64 16.84
C PHE A 20 12.34 -25.23 17.01
N THR A 21 13.23 -24.79 16.12
CA THR A 21 13.91 -23.48 16.24
C THR A 21 13.12 -22.31 15.65
N THR A 22 11.99 -22.55 15.00
CA THR A 22 11.10 -21.48 14.49
C THR A 22 9.93 -21.19 15.42
N MET A 23 10.12 -21.34 16.73
CA MET A 23 9.30 -20.65 17.73
C MET A 23 9.57 -19.13 17.61
N LEU A 24 9.08 -18.53 16.54
CA LEU A 24 8.79 -17.11 16.48
C LEU A 24 7.92 -16.84 17.70
N VAL A 25 8.47 -16.14 18.67
CA VAL A 25 7.72 -15.63 19.82
C VAL A 25 6.77 -14.58 19.25
N VAL A 26 5.64 -15.03 18.71
CA VAL A 26 4.51 -14.18 18.39
C VAL A 26 3.92 -13.81 19.74
N ARG A 27 4.31 -12.65 20.27
CA ARG A 27 3.68 -12.09 21.45
C ARG A 27 2.25 -11.75 21.09
N ALA A 28 1.31 -12.62 21.45
CA ALA A 28 -0.11 -12.35 21.36
C ALA A 28 -0.41 -11.17 22.30
N GLN A 29 -0.67 -9.99 21.72
CA GLN A 29 -1.17 -8.85 22.48
C GLN A 29 -2.63 -9.11 22.86
N PRO A 30 -3.12 -8.59 24.01
CA PRO A 30 -4.52 -8.76 24.38
C PRO A 30 -5.42 -8.17 23.29
N LEU A 31 -6.50 -8.90 22.97
CA LEU A 31 -7.45 -8.52 21.90
C LEU A 31 -8.14 -7.18 22.20
N SER A 32 -8.22 -6.83 23.48
CA SER A 32 -8.79 -5.58 23.97
C SER A 32 -7.98 -5.01 25.14
N CYS A 33 -7.88 -3.70 25.21
CA CYS A 33 -7.24 -2.95 26.29
C CYS A 33 -8.20 -1.91 26.88
N GLU A 34 -8.05 -1.61 28.17
CA GLU A 34 -8.78 -0.52 28.85
C GLU A 34 -7.86 0.68 29.14
N GLY A 35 -6.55 0.46 29.12
CA GLY A 35 -5.51 1.46 29.38
C GLY A 35 -4.18 1.04 28.78
N ASP A 36 -3.26 2.01 28.64
CA ASP A 36 -1.95 1.85 27.99
C ASP A 36 -1.09 0.79 28.71
N GLU A 37 -1.30 0.58 30.02
CA GLU A 37 -0.61 -0.42 30.85
C GLU A 37 -0.89 -1.88 30.44
N HIS A 38 -1.98 -2.11 29.69
CA HIS A 38 -2.32 -3.43 29.15
C HIS A 38 -1.58 -3.73 27.84
N CYS A 39 -0.93 -2.73 27.24
CA CYS A 39 -0.21 -2.86 25.98
C CYS A 39 1.30 -3.07 26.22
N PHE A 40 1.96 -3.73 25.27
CA PHE A 40 3.42 -3.88 25.32
C PHE A 40 4.13 -2.55 25.12
N GLU A 41 5.40 -2.48 25.52
CA GLU A 41 6.25 -1.31 25.25
C GLU A 41 6.26 -0.97 23.76
N GLY A 42 6.08 0.32 23.45
CA GLY A 42 5.91 0.80 22.08
C GLY A 42 4.48 0.70 21.55
N TYR A 43 3.50 0.34 22.38
CA TYR A 43 2.08 0.33 22.03
C TYR A 43 1.25 1.14 23.04
N TYR A 44 0.11 1.66 22.60
CA TYR A 44 -0.86 2.36 23.43
C TYR A 44 -2.27 1.84 23.17
N CYS A 45 -3.17 2.01 24.13
CA CYS A 45 -4.56 1.65 23.97
C CYS A 45 -5.32 2.75 23.22
N GLU A 46 -5.86 2.41 22.05
CA GLU A 46 -6.72 3.33 21.30
C GLU A 46 -8.13 3.31 21.91
N PRO A 47 -8.61 4.38 22.57
CA PRO A 47 -9.87 4.38 23.30
C PRO A 47 -11.10 4.20 22.41
N ALA A 48 -11.00 4.53 21.12
CA ALA A 48 -12.12 4.36 20.19
C ALA A 48 -12.38 2.88 19.85
N THR A 49 -11.34 2.04 19.83
CA THR A 49 -11.43 0.64 19.44
C THR A 49 -11.12 -0.32 20.57
N ASN A 50 -10.59 0.18 21.70
CA ASN A 50 -10.05 -0.61 22.80
C ASN A 50 -8.99 -1.60 22.33
N ILE A 51 -8.15 -1.25 21.34
CA ILE A 51 -7.12 -2.12 20.78
C ILE A 51 -5.74 -1.48 20.99
N CYS A 52 -4.73 -2.29 21.30
CA CYS A 52 -3.34 -1.83 21.35
C CYS A 52 -2.86 -1.46 19.95
N GLN A 53 -2.55 -0.18 19.73
CA GLN A 53 -1.93 0.33 18.52
C GLN A 53 -0.46 0.66 18.77
N GLU A 54 0.37 0.49 17.74
CA GLU A 54 1.77 0.85 17.80
C GLU A 54 1.94 2.37 17.93
N CYS A 55 2.87 2.79 18.78
CA CYS A 55 3.27 4.18 18.90
C CYS A 55 3.84 4.67 17.58
N LEU A 56 3.47 5.88 17.20
CA LEU A 56 3.91 6.46 15.96
C LEU A 56 5.40 6.84 16.04
N GLN A 57 6.21 6.33 15.11
CA GLN A 57 7.60 6.76 14.94
C GLN A 57 7.65 7.92 13.94
N CYS A 58 8.17 9.08 14.35
CA CYS A 58 8.18 10.27 13.50
C CYS A 58 9.06 10.07 12.25
N GLU A 59 10.08 9.22 12.37
CA GLU A 59 11.03 8.83 11.35
C GLU A 59 10.35 8.18 10.14
N ASP A 60 9.34 7.32 10.36
CA ASP A 60 8.56 6.65 9.30
C ASP A 60 7.79 7.65 8.41
N PHE A 61 7.58 8.86 8.93
CA PHE A 61 6.88 9.95 8.25
C PHE A 61 7.82 11.06 7.77
N ASN A 62 9.15 10.81 7.78
CA ASN A 62 10.20 11.77 7.44
C ASN A 62 10.13 13.06 8.27
N ARG A 63 9.78 12.93 9.55
CA ARG A 63 9.74 14.03 10.52
C ARG A 63 10.84 13.86 11.54
N GLN A 64 11.25 15.00 12.10
CA GLN A 64 12.14 15.01 13.25
C GLN A 64 11.39 14.52 14.50
N PRO A 65 12.08 13.81 15.41
CA PRO A 65 11.52 13.46 16.70
C PRO A 65 11.14 14.72 17.51
N PRO A 66 10.25 14.58 18.52
CA PRO A 66 9.92 15.69 19.40
C PRO A 66 11.17 16.27 20.09
N LYS A 67 11.18 17.59 20.31
CA LYS A 67 12.34 18.30 20.91
C LYS A 67 12.60 17.94 22.36
N LEU A 68 11.56 17.56 23.10
CA LEU A 68 11.72 16.91 24.39
C LEU A 68 11.74 15.41 24.13
N ASN A 69 12.71 14.72 24.72
CA ASN A 69 12.70 13.26 24.86
C ASN A 69 11.51 12.87 25.74
N SER A 70 10.30 12.94 25.20
CA SER A 70 9.14 12.32 25.80
C SER A 70 9.28 10.83 25.54
N THR A 71 9.60 10.07 26.57
CA THR A 71 9.38 8.61 26.60
C THR A 71 7.90 8.25 26.45
N GLU A 72 7.02 9.25 26.41
CA GLU A 72 5.60 9.12 26.17
C GLU A 72 5.32 8.73 24.70
N CYS A 73 4.46 7.74 24.54
CA CYS A 73 4.00 7.26 23.25
C CYS A 73 3.39 8.37 22.39
N ILE A 74 3.88 8.49 21.15
CA ILE A 74 3.37 9.47 20.17
C ILE A 74 2.13 8.87 19.51
N LYS A 75 0.95 9.43 19.81
CA LYS A 75 -0.34 9.00 19.23
C LYS A 75 -0.72 9.77 17.96
N SER A 76 -0.08 10.91 17.68
CA SER A 76 -0.36 11.75 16.51
C SER A 76 0.90 12.44 15.98
N LEU A 77 0.93 12.66 14.66
CA LEU A 77 1.97 13.43 13.95
C LEU A 77 2.08 14.88 14.43
N ASP A 78 1.07 15.42 15.11
CA ASP A 78 1.13 16.77 15.68
C ASP A 78 2.20 16.91 16.76
N LYS A 79 2.45 15.82 17.50
CA LYS A 79 3.52 15.72 18.50
C LYS A 79 4.91 15.57 17.86
N CYS A 80 5.00 15.23 16.57
CA CYS A 80 6.27 15.20 15.84
C CYS A 80 6.78 16.60 15.49
N GLY A 81 8.10 16.70 15.33
CA GLY A 81 8.80 17.89 14.89
C GLY A 81 8.55 18.27 13.42
N PRO A 82 9.32 19.23 12.90
CA PRO A 82 9.27 19.61 11.49
C PRO A 82 9.71 18.45 10.58
N CYS A 83 9.47 18.59 9.27
CA CYS A 83 9.98 17.63 8.29
C CYS A 83 11.52 17.63 8.29
N ASN A 84 12.09 16.47 7.96
CA ASN A 84 13.52 16.35 7.70
C ASN A 84 13.93 17.23 6.49
N GLU A 85 15.21 17.57 6.41
CA GLU A 85 15.73 18.43 5.35
C GLU A 85 15.41 17.88 3.96
N GLY A 86 14.94 18.75 3.05
CA GLY A 86 14.52 18.38 1.70
C GLY A 86 13.07 17.86 1.58
N TYR A 87 12.38 17.61 2.71
CA TYR A 87 10.97 17.21 2.71
C TYR A 87 10.04 18.39 3.04
N ILE A 88 8.87 18.40 2.42
CA ILE A 88 7.84 19.43 2.65
C ILE A 88 6.59 18.87 3.33
N ASN A 89 5.97 19.72 4.14
CA ASN A 89 4.74 19.39 4.87
C ASN A 89 3.56 19.34 3.92
N ILE A 90 2.83 18.22 3.91
CA ILE A 90 1.47 18.17 3.38
C ILE A 90 0.50 18.28 4.55
N PHE A 91 -0.40 19.27 4.46
CA PHE A 91 -1.53 19.39 5.37
C PHE A 91 -2.77 18.80 4.69
N ARG A 92 -3.47 17.91 5.40
CA ARG A 92 -4.80 17.43 4.99
C ARG A 92 -5.77 17.80 6.11
N ASN A 93 -6.74 18.66 5.81
CA ASN A 93 -7.71 19.15 6.80
C ASN A 93 -7.08 19.74 8.06
N SER A 94 -6.01 20.54 7.91
CA SER A 94 -5.25 21.16 9.00
C SER A 94 -4.50 20.19 9.93
N VAL A 95 -4.51 18.88 9.64
CA VAL A 95 -3.72 17.87 10.35
C VAL A 95 -2.38 17.70 9.64
N LYS A 96 -1.29 17.60 10.42
CA LYS A 96 0.05 17.31 9.90
C LYS A 96 0.06 15.92 9.26
N GLY A 97 0.33 15.86 7.96
CA GLY A 97 0.45 14.60 7.21
C GLY A 97 1.88 14.07 7.13
N LYS A 98 2.09 13.06 6.28
CA LYS A 98 3.43 12.58 5.92
C LYS A 98 4.23 13.67 5.19
N CYS A 99 5.51 13.80 5.51
CA CYS A 99 6.41 14.68 4.77
C CYS A 99 6.85 13.99 3.48
N VAL A 100 6.77 14.70 2.36
CA VAL A 100 7.11 14.17 1.03
C VAL A 100 8.17 15.03 0.36
N LEU A 101 8.88 14.43 -0.60
CA LEU A 101 9.75 15.20 -1.49
C LEU A 101 8.92 16.08 -2.42
N PRO A 102 9.38 17.31 -2.72
CA PRO A 102 8.66 18.24 -3.59
C PRO A 102 8.43 17.69 -5.00
N GLU A 103 9.33 16.85 -5.51
CA GLU A 103 9.24 16.23 -6.84
C GLU A 103 7.97 15.37 -6.98
N PHE A 104 7.54 14.66 -5.93
CA PHE A 104 6.35 13.80 -5.98
C PHE A 104 5.02 14.59 -5.92
N LEU A 105 5.05 15.84 -5.46
CA LEU A 105 3.87 16.70 -5.43
C LEU A 105 3.50 17.24 -6.81
N GLU A 106 4.48 17.39 -7.71
CA GLU A 106 4.25 17.89 -9.07
C GLU A 106 3.54 16.87 -9.96
N PHE A 107 3.79 15.57 -9.76
CA PHE A 107 3.15 14.51 -10.55
C PHE A 107 1.63 14.39 -10.30
N GLY A 108 1.13 14.88 -9.16
CA GLY A 108 -0.24 14.61 -8.71
C GLY A 108 -1.33 15.58 -9.15
N LYS A 109 -1.01 16.81 -9.56
CA LYS A 109 -2.04 17.89 -9.60
C LYS A 109 -2.63 18.27 -10.96
N GLY A 110 -2.22 17.66 -12.07
CA GLY A 110 -2.87 17.99 -13.36
C GLY A 110 -2.49 17.14 -14.57
N SER A 111 -1.40 16.37 -14.50
CA SER A 111 -0.90 15.64 -15.67
C SER A 111 -1.71 14.37 -15.97
N HIS A 112 -2.07 13.61 -14.93
CA HIS A 112 -2.69 12.30 -15.13
C HIS A 112 -4.11 12.37 -15.72
N TYR A 113 -4.94 13.31 -15.26
CA TYR A 113 -6.29 13.50 -15.78
C TYR A 113 -6.29 13.95 -17.25
N ARG A 114 -5.31 14.77 -17.65
CA ARG A 114 -5.16 15.21 -19.04
C ARG A 114 -4.87 14.04 -19.97
N TYR A 115 -3.99 13.13 -19.55
CA TYR A 115 -3.64 11.94 -20.35
C TYR A 115 -4.82 10.98 -20.47
N VAL A 116 -5.55 10.75 -19.38
CA VAL A 116 -6.76 9.93 -19.37
C VAL A 116 -7.85 10.51 -20.29
N CYS A 117 -8.08 11.82 -20.24
CA CYS A 117 -9.03 12.48 -21.15
C CYS A 117 -8.63 12.37 -22.62
N LEU A 118 -7.33 12.49 -22.95
CA LEU A 118 -6.83 12.34 -24.32
C LEU A 118 -7.03 10.92 -24.84
N ILE A 119 -6.74 9.90 -24.02
CA ILE A 119 -6.98 8.49 -24.38
C ILE A 119 -8.48 8.24 -24.60
N ALA A 120 -9.33 8.71 -23.69
CA ALA A 120 -10.79 8.54 -23.81
C ALA A 120 -11.33 9.20 -25.08
N ALA A 121 -10.86 10.41 -25.42
CA ALA A 121 -11.24 11.10 -26.66
C ALA A 121 -10.77 10.34 -27.91
N ALA A 122 -9.53 9.83 -27.92
CA ALA A 122 -9.00 9.06 -29.05
C ALA A 122 -9.78 7.76 -29.27
N VAL A 123 -10.11 7.04 -28.19
CA VAL A 123 -10.94 5.82 -28.25
C VAL A 123 -12.34 6.14 -28.75
N GLY A 124 -12.97 7.21 -28.24
CA GLY A 124 -14.28 7.65 -28.70
C GLY A 124 -14.31 7.97 -30.20
N LEU A 125 -13.31 8.70 -30.69
CA LEU A 125 -13.16 9.01 -32.12
C LEU A 125 -12.97 7.74 -32.98
N ALA A 126 -12.15 6.79 -32.52
CA ALA A 126 -11.95 5.53 -33.22
C ALA A 126 -13.25 4.71 -33.33
N VAL A 127 -14.05 4.67 -32.26
CA VAL A 127 -15.35 3.99 -32.25
C VAL A 127 -16.31 4.65 -33.25
N VAL A 128 -16.41 5.99 -33.24
CA VAL A 128 -17.25 6.72 -34.20
C VAL A 128 -16.81 6.45 -35.64
N ALA A 129 -15.50 6.49 -35.92
CA ALA A 129 -14.96 6.19 -37.25
C ALA A 129 -15.29 4.75 -37.70
N MET A 130 -15.18 3.77 -36.78
CA MET A 130 -15.57 2.39 -37.05
C MET A 130 -17.06 2.26 -37.38
N PHE A 131 -17.95 2.92 -36.64
CA PHE A 131 -19.38 2.91 -36.95
C PHE A 131 -19.67 3.51 -38.32
N VAL A 132 -19.07 4.66 -38.65
CA VAL A 132 -19.22 5.30 -39.98
C VAL A 132 -18.71 4.39 -41.09
N TYR A 133 -17.58 3.70 -40.87
CA TYR A 133 -17.02 2.75 -41.83
C TYR A 133 -17.97 1.58 -42.11
N VAL A 134 -18.52 0.98 -41.04
CA VAL A 134 -19.47 -0.14 -41.16
C VAL A 134 -20.74 0.31 -41.88
N ILE A 135 -21.33 1.45 -41.51
CA ILE A 135 -22.52 1.99 -42.19
C ILE A 135 -22.25 2.21 -43.68
N LYS A 136 -21.12 2.85 -44.03
CA LYS A 136 -20.75 3.03 -45.44
C LYS A 136 -20.60 1.71 -46.18
N GLN A 137 -19.98 0.70 -45.58
CA GLN A 137 -19.89 -0.61 -46.21
C GLN A 137 -21.28 -1.24 -46.41
N THR A 138 -22.18 -1.15 -45.44
CA THR A 138 -23.54 -1.71 -45.58
C THR A 138 -24.34 -1.07 -46.72
N GLU A 139 -24.17 0.23 -46.95
CA GLU A 139 -24.79 0.92 -48.10
C GLU A 139 -24.20 0.44 -49.43
N VAL A 140 -22.88 0.26 -49.52
CA VAL A 140 -22.23 -0.27 -50.73
C VAL A 140 -22.66 -1.71 -51.01
N PHE A 141 -22.74 -2.57 -50.00
CA PHE A 141 -23.23 -3.94 -50.17
C PHE A 141 -24.71 -4.00 -50.56
N ARG A 142 -25.55 -3.09 -50.07
CA ARG A 142 -26.95 -2.98 -50.48
C ARG A 142 -27.09 -2.63 -51.97
N VAL A 143 -26.33 -1.67 -52.47
CA VAL A 143 -26.39 -1.28 -53.89
C VAL A 143 -25.95 -2.43 -54.81
N VAL A 144 -24.93 -3.20 -54.42
CA VAL A 144 -24.46 -4.36 -55.21
C VAL A 144 -25.48 -5.51 -55.19
N ALA A 145 -26.22 -5.69 -54.09
CA ALA A 145 -27.25 -6.72 -54.01
C ALA A 145 -28.47 -6.43 -54.91
N TYR A 146 -28.84 -5.15 -55.11
CA TYR A 146 -29.93 -4.77 -56.01
C TYR A 146 -29.60 -4.92 -57.49
N CYS A 147 -28.31 -4.81 -57.88
CA CYS A 147 -27.90 -4.96 -59.29
C CYS A 147 -27.73 -6.43 -59.75
N LYS A 148 -28.06 -7.41 -58.91
CA LYS A 148 -27.91 -8.85 -59.23
C LYS A 148 -29.25 -9.61 -59.29
N SER A 149 -30.38 -8.91 -59.26
CA SER A 149 -31.71 -9.45 -59.58
C SER A 149 -32.19 -8.93 -60.92
#